data_AF-A0A535HDC9-F1
#
_entry.id   AF-A0A535HDC9-F1
#
_cell.length_a   1.000
_cell.length_b   1.000
_cell.length_c   1.000
_cell.angle_alpha   90.00
_cell.angle_beta   90.00
_cell.angle_gamma   90.00
#
_symmetry.space_group_name_H-M   'P 1'
#
loop_
_entity.id
_entity.type
_entity.pdbx_description
1 polymer ?
#
loop_
_entity_poly.entity_id
_entity_poly.type
_entity_poly.pdbx_seq_one_letter_code
_entity_poly.pdbx_strand_id
1 'polypeptide(L)'
;MRTRAVTVAAAVLVVVLAAVALVFASSGPAECGPIAGGADGVAVQLRYVDIGDRQLTFTFGPSSTSDVFGVPRFELAFHKTTPPPELDTGSRRLDVAFHGASGFNPDLTPSYRGSSLLVPSHPGVLREAAVTQDSAALLSWRLMLQRSECPTVTTNSYVWGKSPRVQVTIAFGQRAWITVEHPATYVGAPVLAPMFVAGRGFVPRSKLYVRLGDQDLDPAEADGEGRIETSMFVPKMLPGIYELSVTDDSGRRATYRLLVTDEL
;
A
#
# COMPACT_ATOMS: atom_id res chain seq x y z
N MET A 1 -25.30 96.84 -11.60
CA MET A 1 -23.84 96.61 -11.46
C MET A 1 -23.56 95.99 -10.10
N ARG A 2 -23.28 94.68 -10.05
CA ARG A 2 -22.51 93.99 -9.00
C ARG A 2 -22.17 92.59 -9.51
N THR A 3 -20.92 92.45 -9.93
CA THR A 3 -20.22 91.22 -10.29
C THR A 3 -19.94 90.37 -9.03
N ARG A 4 -20.01 89.04 -9.16
CA ARG A 4 -19.34 87.98 -8.36
C ARG A 4 -19.91 86.63 -8.81
N ALA A 5 -19.20 85.51 -8.86
CA ALA A 5 -17.80 85.16 -8.92
C ALA A 5 -17.80 83.66 -9.30
N VAL A 6 -16.86 83.23 -10.13
CA VAL A 6 -16.66 81.82 -10.50
C VAL A 6 -16.12 81.07 -9.29
N THR A 7 -16.56 79.82 -9.07
CA THR A 7 -15.82 78.86 -8.24
C THR A 7 -15.93 77.48 -8.89
N VAL A 8 -14.84 77.07 -9.53
CA VAL A 8 -14.63 75.71 -10.05
C VAL A 8 -14.12 74.87 -8.89
N ALA A 9 -14.88 73.87 -8.48
CA ALA A 9 -14.44 72.88 -7.51
C ALA A 9 -13.79 71.71 -8.26
N ALA A 10 -12.47 71.58 -8.16
CA ALA A 10 -11.73 70.42 -8.61
C ALA A 10 -11.91 69.28 -7.59
N ALA A 11 -12.58 68.20 -8.00
CA ALA A 11 -12.67 66.98 -7.20
C ALA A 11 -11.38 66.16 -7.34
N VAL A 12 -10.63 66.04 -6.26
CA VAL A 12 -9.48 65.13 -6.15
C VAL A 12 -10.01 63.73 -5.85
N LEU A 13 -9.89 62.82 -6.82
CA LEU A 13 -10.21 61.40 -6.66
C LEU A 13 -9.00 60.68 -6.03
N VAL A 14 -9.09 60.35 -4.75
CA VAL A 14 -8.11 59.49 -4.07
C VAL A 14 -8.49 58.03 -4.32
N VAL A 15 -7.77 57.35 -5.20
CA VAL A 15 -7.90 55.90 -5.40
C VAL A 15 -7.07 55.19 -4.32
N VAL A 16 -7.75 54.67 -3.31
CA VAL A 16 -7.15 53.76 -2.32
C VAL A 16 -7.11 52.35 -2.92
N LEU A 17 -5.97 51.96 -3.47
CA LEU A 17 -5.69 50.57 -3.87
C LEU A 17 -5.42 49.75 -2.60
N ALA A 18 -6.46 49.14 -2.05
CA ALA A 18 -6.31 48.08 -1.06
C ALA A 18 -5.80 46.82 -1.77
N ALA A 19 -4.52 46.50 -1.59
CA ALA A 19 -3.95 45.22 -1.99
C ALA A 19 -4.60 44.11 -1.14
N VAL A 20 -5.62 43.45 -1.68
CA VAL A 20 -6.16 42.21 -1.11
C VAL A 20 -5.11 41.13 -1.35
N ALA A 21 -4.29 40.84 -0.34
CA ALA A 21 -3.48 39.64 -0.33
C ALA A 21 -4.44 38.44 -0.34
N LEU A 22 -4.56 37.79 -1.50
CA LEU A 22 -5.14 36.46 -1.62
C LEU A 22 -4.23 35.49 -0.86
N VAL A 23 -4.53 35.31 0.43
CA VAL A 23 -4.03 34.17 1.19
C VAL A 23 -4.70 32.94 0.59
N PHE A 24 -4.00 32.27 -0.33
CA PHE A 24 -4.32 30.89 -0.65
C PHE A 24 -4.02 30.07 0.60
N ALA A 25 -5.00 29.96 1.49
CA ALA A 25 -5.03 28.89 2.45
C ALA A 25 -5.13 27.60 1.63
N SER A 26 -3.99 26.98 1.34
CA SER A 26 -3.96 25.59 0.93
C SER A 26 -4.49 24.80 2.12
N SER A 27 -5.80 24.52 2.10
CA SER A 27 -6.37 23.49 2.94
C SER A 27 -5.69 22.19 2.50
N GLY A 28 -4.59 21.84 3.18
CA GLY A 28 -4.03 20.51 3.11
C GLY A 28 -5.17 19.51 3.38
N PRO A 29 -5.16 18.34 2.71
CA PRO A 29 -6.18 17.34 2.94
C PRO A 29 -6.28 17.05 4.44
N ALA A 30 -7.51 16.87 4.92
CA ALA A 30 -7.78 16.41 6.28
C ALA A 30 -6.80 15.29 6.62
N GLU A 31 -5.94 15.55 7.61
CA GLU A 31 -4.97 14.57 8.06
C GLU A 31 -5.73 13.29 8.36
N CYS A 32 -5.39 12.24 7.65
CA CYS A 32 -5.99 10.92 7.85
C CYS A 32 -5.91 10.67 9.35
N GLY A 33 -7.07 10.50 10.01
CA GLY A 33 -7.11 10.26 11.45
C GLY A 33 -6.20 9.08 11.83
N PRO A 34 -5.90 8.86 13.12
CA PRO A 34 -5.03 7.76 13.51
C PRO A 34 -5.53 6.43 12.93
N ILE A 35 -4.65 5.70 12.24
CA ILE A 35 -4.96 4.38 11.68
C ILE A 35 -4.18 3.35 12.49
N ALA A 36 -4.89 2.47 13.17
CA ALA A 36 -4.34 1.39 13.97
C ALA A 36 -5.26 0.17 13.95
N GLY A 37 -4.74 -0.98 14.32
CA GLY A 37 -5.51 -2.23 14.40
C GLY A 37 -4.68 -3.40 14.93
N GLY A 38 -5.19 -4.62 14.73
CA GLY A 38 -4.56 -5.84 15.23
C GLY A 38 -4.84 -6.10 16.72
N ALA A 39 -4.09 -7.02 17.31
CA ALA A 39 -4.25 -7.42 18.70
C ALA A 39 -2.92 -7.40 19.48
N ASP A 40 -2.99 -7.06 20.77
CA ASP A 40 -1.85 -7.17 21.68
C ASP A 40 -1.51 -8.65 21.97
N GLY A 41 -0.26 -8.93 22.33
CA GLY A 41 0.21 -10.28 22.70
C GLY A 41 0.41 -11.26 21.53
N VAL A 42 0.03 -10.87 20.31
CA VAL A 42 0.35 -11.59 19.08
C VAL A 42 1.85 -11.53 18.82
N ALA A 43 2.49 -12.66 18.51
CA ALA A 43 3.88 -12.68 18.05
C ALA A 43 3.99 -13.35 16.67
N VAL A 44 4.58 -12.63 15.71
CA VAL A 44 4.64 -13.06 14.31
C VAL A 44 6.00 -12.76 13.67
N GLN A 45 6.29 -13.48 12.59
CA GLN A 45 7.50 -13.33 11.80
C GLN A 45 7.15 -12.85 10.40
N LEU A 46 7.76 -11.76 9.95
CA LEU A 46 7.62 -11.28 8.58
C LEU A 46 8.18 -12.35 7.63
N ARG A 47 7.40 -12.68 6.61
CA ARG A 47 7.77 -13.65 5.57
C ARG A 47 7.93 -12.98 4.21
N TYR A 48 7.01 -12.08 3.87
CA TYR A 48 6.97 -11.40 2.57
C TYR A 48 6.55 -9.96 2.70
N VAL A 49 7.05 -9.14 1.77
CA VAL A 49 6.56 -7.78 1.55
C VAL A 49 6.34 -7.60 0.06
N ASP A 50 5.08 -7.40 -0.32
CA ASP A 50 4.70 -7.11 -1.70
C ASP A 50 4.52 -5.61 -1.87
N ILE A 51 5.22 -5.02 -2.84
CA ILE A 51 5.14 -3.60 -3.14
C ILE A 51 4.57 -3.37 -4.55
N GLY A 52 3.54 -2.53 -4.62
CA GLY A 52 3.01 -1.97 -5.86
C GLY A 52 3.11 -0.45 -5.86
N ASP A 53 2.74 0.15 -6.98
CA ASP A 53 2.72 1.61 -7.18
C ASP A 53 1.68 2.31 -6.27
N ARG A 54 0.65 1.58 -5.82
CA ARG A 54 -0.42 2.07 -4.94
C ARG A 54 -0.69 1.16 -3.73
N GLN A 55 0.18 0.21 -3.45
CA GLN A 55 -0.04 -0.77 -2.38
C GLN A 55 1.24 -1.27 -1.73
N LEU A 56 1.14 -1.64 -0.46
CA LEU A 56 2.17 -2.36 0.26
C LEU A 56 1.50 -3.42 1.15
N THR A 57 1.87 -4.68 1.01
CA THR A 57 1.33 -5.77 1.83
C THR A 57 2.46 -6.43 2.61
N PHE A 58 2.26 -6.53 3.92
CA PHE A 58 3.12 -7.30 4.81
C PHE A 58 2.46 -8.63 5.09
N THR A 59 3.15 -9.73 4.80
CA THR A 59 2.67 -11.08 5.09
C THR A 59 3.50 -11.68 6.21
N PHE A 60 2.83 -12.09 7.28
CA PHE A 60 3.43 -12.69 8.46
C PHE A 60 3.03 -14.16 8.63
N GLY A 61 3.93 -14.94 9.21
CA GLY A 61 3.67 -16.30 9.67
C GLY A 61 3.87 -16.42 11.19
N PRO A 62 3.57 -17.60 11.77
CA PRO A 62 3.74 -17.84 13.19
C PRO A 62 5.17 -17.61 13.67
N SER A 63 5.29 -17.17 14.92
CA SER A 63 6.54 -17.22 15.67
C SER A 63 6.53 -18.41 16.62
N SER A 64 7.65 -19.10 16.80
CA SER A 64 7.78 -20.17 17.80
C SER A 64 7.95 -19.65 19.23
N THR A 65 7.90 -18.33 19.45
CA THR A 65 7.97 -17.68 20.77
C THR A 65 6.60 -17.46 21.42
N SER A 66 5.50 -17.72 20.70
CA SER A 66 4.14 -17.52 21.20
C SER A 66 3.18 -18.51 20.56
N ASP A 67 2.20 -18.98 21.33
CA ASP A 67 1.07 -19.76 20.81
C ASP A 67 -0.06 -18.87 20.26
N VAL A 68 0.07 -17.54 20.39
CA VAL A 68 -0.91 -16.56 19.91
C VAL A 68 -0.52 -16.07 18.52
N PHE A 69 -1.23 -16.57 17.52
CA PHE A 69 -1.10 -16.15 16.13
C PHE A 69 -2.30 -15.30 15.69
N GLY A 70 -2.05 -14.24 14.93
CA GLY A 70 -3.07 -13.34 14.42
C GLY A 70 -2.46 -12.11 13.80
N VAL A 71 -3.28 -11.10 13.52
CA VAL A 71 -2.80 -9.81 13.03
C VAL A 71 -2.07 -9.10 14.17
N PRO A 72 -0.76 -8.80 14.05
CA PRO A 72 -0.03 -8.07 15.09
C PRO A 72 -0.63 -6.68 15.25
N ARG A 73 -0.60 -6.14 16.46
CA ARG A 73 -0.95 -4.73 16.68
C ARG A 73 -0.11 -3.85 15.77
N PHE A 74 -0.75 -2.92 15.06
CA PHE A 74 -0.08 -2.00 14.17
C PHE A 74 -0.61 -0.58 14.30
N GLU A 75 0.23 0.37 13.93
CA GLU A 75 -0.10 1.79 13.86
C GLU A 75 0.56 2.45 12.65
N LEU A 76 -0.14 3.42 12.07
CA LEU A 76 0.28 4.23 10.94
C LEU A 76 0.35 5.70 11.37
N ALA A 77 1.49 6.34 11.14
CA ALA A 77 1.74 7.72 11.55
C ALA A 77 2.25 8.57 10.38
N PHE A 78 1.47 9.58 9.99
CA PHE A 78 1.91 10.60 9.04
C PHE A 78 2.87 11.58 9.71
N HIS A 79 4.01 11.82 9.07
CA HIS A 79 4.93 12.87 9.49
C HIS A 79 4.48 14.22 8.94
N LYS A 80 4.24 15.16 9.86
CA LYS A 80 3.73 16.51 9.56
C LYS A 80 4.83 17.54 9.31
N THR A 81 6.10 17.13 9.31
CA THR A 81 7.20 18.07 9.09
C THR A 81 7.16 18.59 7.66
N THR A 82 6.72 19.84 7.51
CA THR A 82 6.85 20.60 6.26
C THR A 82 8.33 20.88 6.04
N PRO A 83 8.97 20.34 4.99
CA PRO A 83 10.33 20.71 4.65
C PRO A 83 10.41 22.22 4.31
N PRO A 84 11.57 22.88 4.46
CA PRO A 84 11.80 24.18 3.84
C PRO A 84 11.40 24.14 2.35
N PRO A 85 10.87 25.22 1.75
CA PRO A 85 10.40 25.21 0.35
C PRO A 85 11.46 24.70 -0.65
N GLU A 86 12.73 24.95 -0.37
CA GLU A 86 13.87 24.52 -1.19
C GLU A 86 14.10 23.00 -1.16
N LEU A 87 13.54 22.33 -0.14
CA LEU A 87 13.65 20.89 0.11
C LEU A 87 12.29 20.17 0.02
N ASP A 88 11.20 20.89 -0.28
CA ASP A 88 9.88 20.27 -0.47
C ASP A 88 9.84 19.55 -1.82
N THR A 89 10.27 18.29 -1.79
CA THR A 89 10.17 17.37 -2.92
C THR A 89 8.73 16.94 -3.24
N GLY A 90 7.72 17.54 -2.59
CA GLY A 90 6.33 17.11 -2.64
C GLY A 90 6.07 15.76 -1.97
N SER A 91 7.12 15.08 -1.50
CA SER A 91 7.00 13.76 -0.91
C SER A 91 6.48 13.84 0.52
N ARG A 92 5.74 12.82 0.92
CA ARG A 92 5.14 12.72 2.26
C ARG A 92 5.58 11.42 2.89
N ARG A 93 5.88 11.48 4.19
CA ARG A 93 6.34 10.32 4.95
C ARG A 93 5.19 9.74 5.76
N LEU A 94 5.02 8.43 5.66
CA LEU A 94 4.13 7.63 6.47
C LEU A 94 4.96 6.53 7.14
N ASP A 95 4.98 6.49 8.46
CA ASP A 95 5.60 5.38 9.19
C ASP A 95 4.54 4.34 9.54
N VAL A 96 4.96 3.08 9.52
CA VAL A 96 4.17 1.91 9.93
C VAL A 96 4.97 1.19 11.00
N ALA A 97 4.32 0.84 12.11
CA ALA A 97 4.92 0.05 13.18
C ALA A 97 4.06 -1.18 13.47
N PHE A 98 4.71 -2.33 13.65
CA PHE A 98 4.10 -3.61 14.02
C PHE A 98 4.70 -4.09 15.34
N HIS A 99 3.86 -4.18 16.37
CA HIS A 99 4.24 -4.69 17.68
C HIS A 99 4.08 -6.21 17.73
N GLY A 100 5.02 -6.91 18.36
CA GLY A 100 5.10 -8.36 18.36
C GLY A 100 5.61 -8.96 17.04
N ALA A 101 6.08 -8.13 16.10
CA ALA A 101 6.57 -8.57 14.81
C ALA A 101 8.10 -8.44 14.69
N SER A 102 8.72 -9.31 13.89
CA SER A 102 10.13 -9.22 13.51
C SER A 102 10.39 -9.82 12.14
N GLY A 103 11.43 -9.34 11.45
CA GLY A 103 12.01 -9.95 10.24
C GLY A 103 12.99 -11.10 10.53
N PHE A 104 13.14 -11.49 11.80
CA PHE A 104 14.01 -12.58 12.24
C PHE A 104 13.21 -13.69 12.95
N ASN A 105 13.67 -14.92 12.79
CA ASN A 105 13.28 -16.04 13.64
C ASN A 105 13.93 -15.88 15.04
N PRO A 106 13.50 -16.64 16.08
CA PRO A 106 13.99 -16.44 17.44
C PRO A 106 15.43 -16.90 17.63
N ASP A 107 15.94 -17.72 16.70
CA ASP A 107 17.35 -18.10 16.57
C ASP A 107 18.20 -17.05 15.84
N LEU A 108 17.63 -15.87 15.57
CA LEU A 108 18.22 -14.73 14.86
C LEU A 108 18.52 -14.98 13.37
N THR A 109 18.10 -16.11 12.81
CA THR A 109 18.14 -16.29 11.36
C THR A 109 17.06 -15.43 10.68
N PRO A 110 17.29 -14.87 9.48
CA PRO A 110 16.28 -14.06 8.81
C PRO A 110 15.02 -14.87 8.47
N SER A 111 13.86 -14.41 8.94
CA SER A 111 12.54 -14.94 8.55
C SER A 111 12.06 -14.33 7.25
N TYR A 112 12.42 -13.06 7.01
CA TYR A 112 12.26 -12.33 5.76
C TYR A 112 13.64 -12.15 5.10
N ARG A 113 13.78 -12.58 3.85
CA ARG A 113 15.04 -12.43 3.08
C ARG A 113 14.94 -11.45 1.92
N GLY A 114 13.84 -10.73 1.82
CA GLY A 114 13.69 -9.68 0.82
C GLY A 114 14.51 -8.44 1.17
N SER A 115 14.47 -7.44 0.28
CA SER A 115 15.20 -6.18 0.49
C SER A 115 14.64 -5.40 1.68
N SER A 116 15.53 -4.73 2.42
CA SER A 116 15.15 -3.73 3.43
C SER A 116 14.74 -2.39 2.82
N LEU A 117 14.96 -2.21 1.51
CA LEU A 117 14.57 -1.05 0.72
C LEU A 117 13.83 -1.53 -0.53
N LEU A 118 12.56 -1.17 -0.66
CA LEU A 118 11.67 -1.58 -1.73
C LEU A 118 11.25 -0.36 -2.54
N VAL A 119 11.42 -0.44 -3.85
CA VAL A 119 10.98 0.59 -4.81
C VAL A 119 9.98 -0.08 -5.75
N PRO A 120 8.76 0.46 -5.90
CA PRO A 120 7.80 -0.07 -6.85
C PRO A 120 8.37 -0.04 -8.27
N SER A 121 8.07 -1.07 -9.04
CA SER A 121 8.57 -1.18 -10.41
C SER A 121 7.96 -0.17 -11.40
N HIS A 122 6.88 0.50 -11.02
CA HIS A 122 6.25 1.58 -11.78
C HIS A 122 6.00 2.79 -10.87
N PRO A 123 6.06 4.02 -11.42
CA PRO A 123 5.71 5.21 -10.66
C PRO A 123 4.25 5.19 -10.20
N GLY A 124 3.99 5.53 -8.94
CA GLY A 124 2.64 5.69 -8.40
C GLY A 124 2.64 6.50 -7.12
N VAL A 125 1.63 6.30 -6.26
CA VAL A 125 1.54 7.00 -4.97
C VAL A 125 2.71 6.62 -4.08
N LEU A 126 3.03 5.33 -4.00
CA LEU A 126 4.17 4.84 -3.24
C LEU A 126 5.44 5.02 -4.08
N ARG A 127 6.49 5.60 -3.49
CA ARG A 127 7.81 5.73 -4.11
C ARG A 127 8.79 4.70 -3.59
N GLU A 128 8.70 4.46 -2.29
CA GLU A 128 9.69 3.70 -1.54
C GLU A 128 9.06 3.20 -0.24
N ALA A 129 9.46 2.00 0.18
CA ALA A 129 9.24 1.48 1.52
C ALA A 129 10.57 0.95 2.07
N ALA A 130 10.96 1.37 3.28
CA ALA A 130 12.23 0.98 3.87
C ALA A 130 12.08 0.56 5.34
N VAL A 131 12.79 -0.48 5.76
CA VAL A 131 12.88 -0.87 7.18
C VAL A 131 13.58 0.25 7.95
N THR A 132 12.97 0.70 9.04
CA THR A 132 13.57 1.68 9.95
C THR A 132 13.93 1.09 11.30
N GLN A 133 13.27 0.00 11.71
CA GLN A 133 13.56 -0.70 12.96
C GLN A 133 13.13 -2.18 12.84
N ASP A 134 13.93 -3.07 13.42
CA ASP A 134 13.58 -4.48 13.66
C ASP A 134 14.29 -4.93 14.92
N SER A 135 13.76 -4.55 16.07
CA SER A 135 14.35 -4.84 17.38
C SER A 135 13.28 -4.85 18.46
N ALA A 136 13.53 -5.57 19.55
CA ALA A 136 12.62 -5.62 20.70
C ALA A 136 11.14 -5.93 20.33
N ALA A 137 10.94 -6.87 19.38
CA ALA A 137 9.62 -7.21 18.84
C ALA A 137 8.84 -6.01 18.26
N LEU A 138 9.56 -5.04 17.72
CA LEU A 138 9.02 -3.91 16.98
C LEU A 138 9.65 -3.88 15.59
N LEU A 139 8.80 -4.13 14.58
CA LEU A 139 9.15 -4.00 13.17
C LEU A 139 8.52 -2.73 12.62
N SER A 140 9.34 -1.79 12.16
CA SER A 140 8.90 -0.51 11.63
C SER A 140 9.40 -0.30 10.20
N TRP A 141 8.53 0.26 9.37
CA TRP A 141 8.80 0.62 7.99
C TRP A 141 8.43 2.09 7.76
N ARG A 142 9.23 2.77 6.93
CA ARG A 142 8.95 4.10 6.41
C ARG A 142 8.49 4.00 4.97
N LEU A 143 7.38 4.63 4.66
CA LEU A 143 6.84 4.76 3.32
C LEU A 143 7.01 6.20 2.85
N MET A 144 7.56 6.37 1.65
CA MET A 144 7.65 7.66 0.95
C MET A 144 6.57 7.72 -0.11
N LEU A 145 5.67 8.70 0.00
CA LEU A 145 4.55 8.90 -0.91
C LEU A 145 4.80 10.10 -1.83
N GLN A 146 4.42 10.03 -3.10
CA GLN A 146 4.51 11.14 -4.06
C GLN A 146 3.54 12.29 -3.76
N ARG A 147 2.45 12.00 -3.05
CA ARG A 147 1.40 12.94 -2.69
C ARG A 147 0.72 12.51 -1.40
N SER A 148 0.04 13.44 -0.74
CA SER A 148 -0.83 13.11 0.40
C SER A 148 -2.07 12.36 -0.10
N GLU A 149 -2.21 11.10 0.29
CA GLU A 149 -3.38 10.27 0.02
C GLU A 149 -3.64 9.39 1.25
N CYS A 150 -4.88 9.38 1.75
CA CYS A 150 -5.21 8.57 2.92
C CYS A 150 -5.23 7.09 2.56
N PRO A 151 -4.43 6.25 3.23
CA PRO A 151 -4.45 4.83 2.98
C PRO A 151 -5.73 4.22 3.53
N THR A 152 -6.16 3.16 2.88
CA THR A 152 -7.05 2.16 3.48
C THR A 152 -6.20 0.99 3.94
N VAL A 153 -6.39 0.55 5.18
CA VAL A 153 -5.73 -0.65 5.70
C VAL A 153 -6.72 -1.79 5.74
N THR A 154 -6.31 -2.94 5.22
CA THR A 154 -7.10 -4.17 5.25
C THR A 154 -6.24 -5.30 5.80
N THR A 155 -6.88 -6.21 6.52
CA THR A 155 -6.23 -7.39 7.08
C THR A 155 -6.80 -8.64 6.46
N ASN A 156 -5.96 -9.67 6.33
CA ASN A 156 -6.37 -10.99 5.88
C ASN A 156 -5.76 -12.06 6.80
N SER A 157 -6.44 -13.18 7.01
CA SER A 157 -5.93 -14.37 7.69
C SER A 157 -6.36 -15.59 6.90
N TYR A 158 -5.39 -16.40 6.49
CA TYR A 158 -5.62 -17.59 5.67
C TYR A 158 -4.63 -18.70 6.03
N VAL A 159 -4.86 -19.89 5.50
CA VAL A 159 -3.93 -21.03 5.64
C VAL A 159 -3.52 -21.48 4.26
N TRP A 160 -2.21 -21.49 4.01
CA TRP A 160 -1.66 -22.06 2.78
C TRP A 160 -0.80 -23.27 3.10
N GLY A 161 -1.21 -24.43 2.59
CA GLY A 161 -0.66 -25.72 3.02
C GLY A 161 -0.90 -25.96 4.51
N LYS A 162 0.19 -26.06 5.28
CA LYS A 162 0.15 -26.21 6.76
C LYS A 162 0.57 -24.95 7.50
N SER A 163 0.71 -23.84 6.78
CA SER A 163 1.29 -22.63 7.34
C SER A 163 0.23 -21.52 7.36
N PRO A 164 -0.27 -21.15 8.55
CA PRO A 164 -1.19 -20.03 8.64
C PRO A 164 -0.44 -18.73 8.32
N ARG A 165 -1.17 -17.76 7.81
CA ARG A 165 -0.70 -16.46 7.35
C ARG A 165 -1.63 -15.38 7.83
N VAL A 166 -1.05 -14.22 8.11
CA VAL A 166 -1.81 -12.97 8.21
C VAL A 166 -1.19 -11.92 7.31
N GLN A 167 -2.02 -11.08 6.73
CA GLN A 167 -1.59 -9.95 5.92
C GLN A 167 -2.09 -8.65 6.50
N VAL A 168 -1.26 -7.61 6.39
CA VAL A 168 -1.66 -6.22 6.57
C VAL A 168 -1.35 -5.49 5.27
N THR A 169 -2.39 -5.06 4.57
CA THR A 169 -2.29 -4.36 3.28
C THR A 169 -2.66 -2.90 3.43
N ILE A 170 -1.75 -2.03 3.01
CA ILE A 170 -1.89 -0.58 2.98
C ILE A 170 -2.09 -0.18 1.51
N ALA A 171 -3.26 0.36 1.20
CA ALA A 171 -3.68 0.66 -0.16
C ALA A 171 -3.98 2.16 -0.32
N PHE A 172 -3.54 2.76 -1.43
CA PHE A 172 -3.73 4.18 -1.73
C PHE A 172 -4.70 4.35 -2.90
N GLY A 173 -5.98 4.59 -2.60
CA GLY A 173 -7.03 4.94 -3.57
C GLY A 173 -7.33 3.91 -4.66
N GLN A 174 -6.77 2.71 -4.56
CA GLN A 174 -7.16 1.57 -5.36
C GLN A 174 -8.43 0.92 -4.80
N ARG A 175 -9.32 0.46 -5.69
CA ARG A 175 -10.59 -0.16 -5.32
C ARG A 175 -10.49 -1.66 -5.07
N ALA A 176 -9.55 -2.31 -5.73
CA ALA A 176 -9.25 -3.72 -5.58
C ALA A 176 -7.74 -3.93 -5.58
N TRP A 177 -7.30 -5.00 -4.94
CA TRP A 177 -5.90 -5.39 -4.88
C TRP A 177 -5.75 -6.90 -4.76
N ILE A 178 -4.59 -7.40 -5.17
CA ILE A 178 -4.18 -8.78 -5.00
C ILE A 178 -2.72 -8.87 -4.56
N THR A 179 -2.39 -9.99 -3.94
CA THR A 179 -1.05 -10.48 -3.60
C THR A 179 -0.93 -11.92 -4.03
N VAL A 180 0.30 -12.38 -4.24
CA VAL A 180 0.57 -13.74 -4.69
C VAL A 180 1.68 -14.32 -3.81
N GLU A 181 1.40 -15.42 -3.13
CA GLU A 181 2.42 -16.23 -2.46
C GLU A 181 2.78 -17.43 -3.36
N HIS A 182 4.07 -17.77 -3.46
CA HIS A 182 4.53 -18.99 -4.13
C HIS A 182 5.72 -19.60 -3.35
N PRO A 183 5.99 -20.92 -3.48
CA PRO A 183 6.93 -21.61 -2.58
C PRO A 183 8.38 -21.17 -2.78
N ALA A 184 8.70 -20.72 -3.98
CA ALA A 184 10.03 -20.25 -4.37
C ALA A 184 10.22 -18.76 -4.00
N THR A 185 10.13 -18.48 -2.72
CA THR A 185 9.95 -17.18 -2.06
C THR A 185 10.88 -16.01 -2.47
N TYR A 186 11.92 -16.23 -3.29
CA TYR A 186 12.93 -15.21 -3.64
C TYR A 186 13.45 -15.23 -5.08
N VAL A 187 13.06 -16.19 -5.91
CA VAL A 187 13.59 -16.32 -7.29
C VAL A 187 12.50 -16.09 -8.35
N GLY A 188 11.22 -16.12 -7.94
CA GLY A 188 10.07 -16.14 -8.82
C GLY A 188 9.33 -17.47 -8.73
N ALA A 189 8.14 -17.58 -9.32
CA ALA A 189 7.35 -18.79 -9.32
C ALA A 189 7.79 -19.69 -10.49
N PRO A 190 8.27 -20.93 -10.24
CA PRO A 190 8.54 -21.87 -11.31
C PRO A 190 7.27 -22.15 -12.11
N VAL A 191 7.46 -22.42 -13.40
CA VAL A 191 6.40 -22.97 -14.23
C VAL A 191 5.83 -24.24 -13.57
N LEU A 192 4.51 -24.41 -13.64
CA LEU A 192 3.73 -25.46 -12.96
C LEU A 192 3.79 -25.43 -11.42
N ALA A 193 4.40 -24.41 -10.79
CA ALA A 193 4.35 -24.27 -9.34
C ALA A 193 2.97 -23.79 -8.88
N PRO A 194 2.50 -24.24 -7.70
CA PRO A 194 1.32 -23.67 -7.08
C PRO A 194 1.61 -22.23 -6.63
N MET A 195 0.61 -21.37 -6.77
CA MET A 195 0.58 -20.01 -6.24
C MET A 195 -0.72 -19.79 -5.49
N PHE A 196 -0.67 -19.01 -4.42
CA PHE A 196 -1.84 -18.60 -3.65
C PHE A 196 -2.13 -17.13 -3.94
N VAL A 197 -3.30 -16.85 -4.51
CA VAL A 197 -3.76 -15.50 -4.84
C VAL A 197 -4.72 -15.06 -3.74
N ALA A 198 -4.35 -13.99 -3.03
CA ALA A 198 -5.16 -13.36 -2.01
C ALA A 198 -5.45 -11.91 -2.40
N GLY A 199 -6.68 -11.44 -2.20
CA GLY A 199 -7.05 -10.08 -2.57
C GLY A 199 -8.38 -9.63 -2.01
N ARG A 200 -8.69 -8.34 -2.21
CA ARG A 200 -9.94 -7.72 -1.74
C ARG A 200 -10.36 -6.57 -2.64
N GLY A 201 -11.63 -6.18 -2.53
CA GLY A 201 -12.20 -4.98 -3.16
C GLY A 201 -13.03 -5.28 -4.41
N PHE A 202 -13.21 -6.57 -4.70
CA PHE A 202 -14.11 -7.04 -5.76
C PHE A 202 -15.58 -6.91 -5.34
N VAL A 203 -16.49 -7.01 -6.30
CA VAL A 203 -17.92 -7.11 -6.00
C VAL A 203 -18.18 -8.42 -5.23
N PRO A 204 -18.89 -8.39 -4.09
CA PRO A 204 -19.22 -9.62 -3.36
C PRO A 204 -19.95 -10.65 -4.22
N ARG A 205 -19.54 -11.93 -4.14
CA ARG A 205 -20.13 -13.05 -4.89
C ARG A 205 -20.08 -12.90 -6.42
N SER A 206 -19.21 -12.04 -6.95
CA SER A 206 -19.04 -11.92 -8.40
C SER A 206 -18.07 -12.97 -8.93
N LYS A 207 -18.25 -13.35 -10.19
CA LYS A 207 -17.24 -14.13 -10.90
C LYS A 207 -15.98 -13.30 -11.10
N LEU A 208 -14.83 -13.95 -10.95
CA LEU A 208 -13.52 -13.35 -11.14
C LEU A 208 -12.82 -14.02 -12.33
N TYR A 209 -12.41 -13.19 -13.29
CA TYR A 209 -11.60 -13.59 -14.43
C TYR A 209 -10.14 -13.37 -14.07
N VAL A 210 -9.38 -14.46 -14.04
CA VAL A 210 -7.96 -14.43 -13.68
C VAL A 210 -7.12 -14.74 -14.91
N ARG A 211 -6.12 -13.90 -15.17
CA ARG A 211 -5.25 -14.00 -16.34
C ARG A 211 -3.80 -13.74 -15.97
N LEU A 212 -2.89 -14.57 -16.45
CA LEU A 212 -1.45 -14.38 -16.34
C LEU A 212 -0.85 -14.15 -17.73
N GLY A 213 -0.42 -12.91 -18.01
CA GLY A 213 -0.06 -12.50 -19.36
C GLY A 213 -1.25 -12.61 -20.31
N ASP A 214 -1.14 -13.44 -21.35
CA ASP A 214 -2.23 -13.72 -22.30
C ASP A 214 -2.98 -15.03 -22.00
N GLN A 215 -2.64 -15.72 -20.89
CA GLN A 215 -3.22 -17.01 -20.52
C GLN A 215 -4.36 -16.83 -19.50
N ASP A 216 -5.56 -17.27 -19.86
CA ASP A 216 -6.67 -17.36 -18.92
C ASP A 216 -6.43 -18.54 -17.95
N LEU A 217 -6.57 -18.26 -16.65
CA LEU A 217 -6.50 -19.27 -15.60
C LEU A 217 -7.90 -19.71 -15.19
N ASP A 218 -7.97 -20.71 -14.30
CA ASP A 218 -9.24 -21.17 -13.75
C ASP A 218 -10.02 -19.99 -13.13
N PRO A 219 -11.32 -19.88 -13.42
CA PRO A 219 -12.14 -18.81 -12.87
C PRO A 219 -12.26 -18.96 -11.35
N ALA A 220 -12.31 -17.83 -10.66
CA ALA A 220 -12.53 -17.77 -9.21
C ALA A 220 -13.84 -17.02 -8.92
N GLU A 221 -14.23 -16.99 -7.66
CA GLU A 221 -15.37 -16.20 -7.17
C GLU A 221 -14.93 -15.35 -5.99
N ALA A 222 -15.42 -14.12 -5.91
CA ALA A 222 -15.25 -13.31 -4.72
C ALA A 222 -16.22 -13.80 -3.63
N ASP A 223 -15.79 -13.82 -2.37
CA ASP A 223 -16.67 -14.18 -1.26
C ASP A 223 -17.74 -13.10 -0.98
N GLY A 224 -18.53 -13.30 0.08
CA GLY A 224 -19.55 -12.34 0.53
C GLY A 224 -19.01 -10.98 0.98
N GLU A 225 -17.69 -10.84 1.15
CA GLU A 225 -17.00 -9.59 1.53
C GLU A 225 -16.18 -8.99 0.37
N GLY A 226 -16.24 -9.58 -0.83
CA GLY A 226 -15.47 -9.13 -1.98
C GLY A 226 -13.99 -9.52 -1.91
N ARG A 227 -13.66 -10.62 -1.24
CA ARG A 227 -12.30 -11.18 -1.13
C ARG A 227 -12.10 -12.34 -2.09
N ILE A 228 -10.87 -12.53 -2.54
CA ILE A 228 -10.43 -13.70 -3.29
C ILE A 228 -9.33 -14.39 -2.48
N GLU A 229 -9.46 -15.71 -2.30
CA GLU A 229 -8.44 -16.57 -1.70
C GLU A 229 -8.47 -17.89 -2.46
N THR A 230 -7.55 -18.06 -3.41
CA THR A 230 -7.55 -19.23 -4.28
C THR A 230 -6.14 -19.70 -4.59
N SER A 231 -6.00 -21.02 -4.72
CA SER A 231 -4.77 -21.63 -5.22
C SER A 231 -4.88 -21.82 -6.73
N MET A 232 -3.80 -21.55 -7.44
CA MET A 232 -3.68 -21.69 -8.88
C MET A 232 -2.32 -22.28 -9.21
N PHE A 233 -2.14 -22.75 -10.45
CA PHE A 233 -0.83 -23.15 -10.94
C PHE A 233 -0.33 -22.15 -11.98
N VAL A 234 0.98 -21.90 -11.98
CA VAL A 234 1.62 -21.19 -13.08
C VAL A 234 1.51 -22.07 -14.34
N PRO A 235 0.87 -21.63 -15.43
CA PRO A 235 0.75 -22.42 -16.64
C PRO A 235 2.12 -22.63 -17.30
N LYS A 236 2.18 -23.57 -18.25
CA LYS A 236 3.39 -23.77 -19.04
C LYS A 236 3.65 -22.56 -19.95
N MET A 237 4.62 -21.75 -19.58
CA MET A 237 5.02 -20.53 -20.29
C MET A 237 6.53 -20.31 -20.21
N LEU A 238 7.07 -19.43 -21.06
CA LEU A 238 8.50 -19.10 -21.01
C LEU A 238 8.81 -18.32 -19.71
N PRO A 239 10.02 -18.44 -19.13
CA PRO A 239 10.45 -17.58 -18.05
C PRO A 239 10.37 -16.10 -18.43
N GLY A 240 9.99 -15.27 -17.47
CA GLY A 240 9.79 -13.84 -17.72
C GLY A 240 8.94 -13.18 -16.64
N ILE A 241 8.77 -11.87 -16.74
CA ILE A 241 7.88 -11.13 -15.84
C ILE A 241 6.53 -10.96 -16.52
N TYR A 242 5.49 -11.49 -15.90
CA TYR A 242 4.12 -11.44 -16.39
C TYR A 242 3.23 -10.65 -15.44
N GLU A 243 2.20 -10.02 -15.99
CA GLU A 243 1.12 -9.44 -15.18
C GLU A 243 0.10 -10.54 -14.88
N LEU A 244 -0.11 -10.82 -13.60
CA LEU A 244 -1.31 -11.49 -13.12
C LEU A 244 -2.38 -10.42 -12.92
N SER A 245 -3.55 -10.60 -13.52
CA SER A 245 -4.69 -9.72 -13.35
C SER A 245 -5.92 -10.51 -12.88
N VAL A 246 -6.68 -9.89 -11.98
CA VAL A 246 -7.98 -10.39 -11.52
C VAL A 246 -8.99 -9.29 -11.79
N THR A 247 -10.05 -9.61 -12.54
CA THR A 247 -11.11 -8.67 -12.90
C THR A 247 -12.48 -9.24 -12.53
N ASP A 248 -13.34 -8.44 -11.90
CA ASP A 248 -14.75 -8.83 -11.66
C ASP A 248 -15.69 -8.41 -12.81
N ASP A 249 -16.93 -8.92 -12.78
CA ASP A 249 -17.95 -8.61 -13.79
C ASP A 249 -18.30 -7.10 -13.88
N SER A 250 -17.96 -6.30 -12.87
CA SER A 250 -18.16 -4.83 -12.88
C SER A 250 -16.98 -4.07 -13.46
N GLY A 251 -15.90 -4.76 -13.82
CA GLY A 251 -14.67 -4.20 -14.35
C GLY A 251 -13.70 -3.71 -13.27
N ARG A 252 -13.88 -4.03 -11.98
CA ARG A 252 -12.82 -3.77 -10.99
C ARG A 252 -11.68 -4.73 -11.24
N ARG A 253 -10.49 -4.16 -11.39
CA ARG A 253 -9.27 -4.90 -11.73
C ARG A 253 -8.20 -4.68 -10.67
N ALA A 254 -7.52 -5.76 -10.33
CA ALA A 254 -6.30 -5.76 -9.54
C ALA A 254 -5.20 -6.47 -10.32
N THR A 255 -3.95 -6.05 -10.14
CA THR A 255 -2.79 -6.58 -10.87
C THR A 255 -1.62 -6.87 -9.95
N TYR A 256 -0.83 -7.88 -10.29
CA TYR A 256 0.41 -8.26 -9.62
C TYR A 256 1.47 -8.62 -10.67
N ARG A 257 2.73 -8.25 -10.45
CA ARG A 257 3.82 -8.65 -11.33
C ARG A 257 4.44 -9.93 -10.81
N LEU A 258 4.27 -11.02 -11.55
CA LEU A 258 4.84 -12.31 -11.23
C LEU A 258 6.10 -12.54 -12.06
N LEU A 259 7.24 -12.76 -11.40
CA LEU A 259 8.41 -13.32 -12.05
C LEU A 259 8.19 -14.83 -12.18
N VAL A 260 8.10 -15.32 -13.40
CA VAL A 260 8.05 -16.75 -13.72
C VAL A 260 9.46 -17.22 -14.07
N THR A 261 9.88 -18.32 -13.45
CA THR A 261 11.18 -18.95 -13.71
C THR A 261 11.01 -20.29 -14.41
N ASP A 262 12.10 -20.86 -14.92
CA ASP A 262 12.10 -22.23 -15.40
C ASP A 262 11.63 -23.22 -14.33
N GLU A 263 11.20 -24.41 -14.76
CA GLU A 263 11.00 -25.56 -13.88
C GLU A 263 12.35 -25.87 -13.20
N LEU A 264 12.36 -25.89 -11.86
CA LEU A 264 13.54 -26.30 -11.08
C LEU A 264 13.78 -27.81 -11.21
#